data_AF-A0A0T5Z8H9-F1
#
_entry.id   AF-A0A0T5Z8H9-F1
#
_cell.length_a   1.000
_cell.length_b   1.000
_cell.length_c   1.000
_cell.angle_alpha   90.00
_cell.angle_beta   90.00
_cell.angle_gamma   90.00
#
_symmetry.space_group_name_H-M   'P 1'
#
loop_
_entity.id
_entity.type
_entity.pdbx_description
1 polymer ?
#
loop_
_entity_poly.entity_id
_entity_poly.type
_entity_poly.pdbx_seq_one_letter_code
_entity_poly.pdbx_strand_id
1 'polypeptide(L)'
;REENDLIRFLRNLREGQRDPLENIARKSIIAMRYRTMMGLHKANCPINHGSLAATLLANESTRNSLPKFINNVLILTGVFGTIVSLSIALIGASDMLSNAVSSGGMGMVVHGMSTALSTTITAIVCYLFFGYFYLKVTDVQTNLVSAVEQITVNELMPRFQTTTDSAIHEFTGLVRSMQGLVTNLARSQERFGSLEKQLVATLKAHDKTTETLATDMDEIKLILIRGFRLHDD
;
A
#
# COMPACT_ATOMS: atom_id res chain seq x y z
N ARG A 1 -22.04 -3.11 9.84
CA ARG A 1 -21.57 -1.70 9.85
C ARG A 1 -20.33 -1.53 8.98
N GLU A 2 -19.21 -2.21 9.29
CA GLU A 2 -17.99 -2.16 8.45
C GLU A 2 -18.26 -2.50 6.98
N GLU A 3 -19.09 -3.50 6.70
CA GLU A 3 -19.47 -3.87 5.33
C GLU A 3 -20.23 -2.73 4.60
N ASN A 4 -21.12 -2.00 5.29
CA ASN A 4 -21.79 -0.84 4.72
C ASN A 4 -20.81 0.30 4.46
N ASP A 5 -19.83 0.51 5.36
CA ASP A 5 -18.78 1.50 5.18
C ASP A 5 -17.90 1.15 3.97
N LEU A 6 -17.60 -0.14 3.76
CA LEU A 6 -16.88 -0.66 2.59
C LEU A 6 -17.66 -0.44 1.28
N ILE A 7 -18.95 -0.78 1.26
CA ILE A 7 -19.80 -0.60 0.08
C ILE A 7 -19.94 0.89 -0.27
N ARG A 8 -20.13 1.74 0.75
CA ARG A 8 -20.19 3.20 0.56
C ARG A 8 -18.87 3.74 0.02
N PHE A 9 -17.75 3.31 0.58
CA PHE A 9 -16.42 3.67 0.07
C PHE A 9 -16.28 3.34 -1.42
N LEU A 10 -16.61 2.10 -1.80
CA LEU A 10 -16.49 1.65 -3.18
C LEU A 10 -17.38 2.47 -4.12
N ARG A 11 -18.60 2.79 -3.69
CA ARG A 11 -19.51 3.67 -4.44
C ARG A 11 -18.93 5.06 -4.62
N ASN A 12 -18.51 5.71 -3.53
CA ASN A 12 -17.92 7.06 -3.58
C ASN A 12 -16.69 7.09 -4.49
N LEU A 13 -15.87 6.03 -4.46
CA LEU A 13 -14.66 5.90 -5.27
C LEU A 13 -14.95 5.75 -6.77
N ARG A 14 -16.02 5.00 -7.12
CA ARG A 14 -16.43 4.75 -8.52
C ARG A 14 -17.23 5.90 -9.13
N GLU A 15 -18.04 6.58 -8.32
CA GLU A 15 -18.78 7.78 -8.72
C GLU A 15 -17.89 9.02 -8.86
N GLY A 16 -16.60 8.91 -8.51
CA GLY A 16 -15.63 10.00 -8.66
C GLY A 16 -15.86 11.15 -7.68
N GLN A 17 -16.43 10.86 -6.50
CA GLN A 17 -16.59 11.88 -5.47
C GLN A 17 -15.24 12.48 -5.05
N ARG A 18 -15.26 13.76 -4.68
CA ARG A 18 -14.05 14.52 -4.33
C ARG A 18 -13.33 13.95 -3.12
N ASP A 19 -14.07 13.41 -2.15
CA ASP A 19 -13.54 12.65 -1.02
C ASP A 19 -14.17 11.26 -0.95
N PRO A 20 -13.42 10.18 -1.27
CA PRO A 20 -13.89 8.80 -1.14
C PRO A 20 -14.31 8.42 0.28
N LEU A 21 -13.87 9.15 1.31
CA LEU A 21 -14.18 8.89 2.72
C LEU A 21 -15.45 9.61 3.23
N GLU A 22 -16.17 10.30 2.35
CA GLU A 22 -17.37 11.04 2.73
C GLU A 22 -18.45 10.11 3.32
N ASN A 23 -18.99 10.47 4.49
CA ASN A 23 -19.98 9.68 5.23
C ASN A 23 -19.51 8.27 5.67
N ILE A 24 -18.20 8.08 5.85
CA ILE A 24 -17.60 6.83 6.32
C ILE A 24 -17.01 7.03 7.72
N ALA A 25 -17.21 6.05 8.60
CA ALA A 25 -16.67 6.11 9.95
C ALA A 25 -15.13 6.21 9.90
N ARG A 26 -14.55 7.19 10.61
CA ARG A 26 -13.08 7.42 10.59
C ARG A 26 -12.26 6.20 11.03
N LYS A 27 -12.82 5.37 11.90
CA LYS A 27 -12.19 4.16 12.45
C LYS A 27 -12.51 2.88 11.65
N SER A 28 -13.28 2.99 10.56
CA SER A 28 -13.55 1.83 9.70
C SER A 28 -12.25 1.32 9.09
N ILE A 29 -12.18 0.01 8.90
CA ILE A 29 -11.01 -0.69 8.36
C ILE A 29 -10.62 -0.10 7.00
N ILE A 30 -11.59 0.15 6.11
CA ILE A 30 -11.33 0.71 4.79
C ILE A 30 -10.83 2.16 4.85
N ALA A 31 -11.37 2.96 5.77
CA ALA A 31 -10.96 4.35 5.95
C ALA A 31 -9.51 4.45 6.46
N MET A 32 -9.12 3.57 7.38
CA MET A 32 -7.74 3.46 7.83
C MET A 32 -6.84 2.98 6.69
N ARG A 33 -7.25 1.94 5.96
CA ARG A 33 -6.50 1.40 4.81
C ARG A 33 -6.20 2.47 3.76
N TYR A 34 -7.23 3.22 3.34
CA TYR A 34 -7.09 4.29 2.37
C TYR A 34 -6.16 5.40 2.86
N ARG A 35 -6.28 5.84 4.12
CA ARG A 35 -5.39 6.87 4.69
C ARG A 35 -3.94 6.40 4.76
N THR A 36 -3.70 5.15 5.15
CA THR A 36 -2.34 4.59 5.18
C THR A 36 -1.73 4.56 3.79
N MET A 37 -2.47 4.06 2.78
CA MET A 37 -1.98 4.05 1.40
C MET A 37 -1.75 5.46 0.85
N MET A 38 -2.65 6.40 1.12
CA MET A 38 -2.49 7.81 0.75
C MET A 38 -1.27 8.45 1.43
N GLY A 39 -1.01 8.12 2.70
CA GLY A 39 0.17 8.59 3.43
C GLY A 39 1.47 8.06 2.83
N LEU A 40 1.53 6.75 2.54
CA LEU A 40 2.67 6.11 1.89
C LEU A 40 2.93 6.70 0.49
N HIS A 41 1.86 6.91 -0.28
CA HIS A 41 1.93 7.53 -1.59
C HIS A 41 2.47 8.97 -1.52
N LYS A 42 1.97 9.80 -0.58
CA LYS A 42 2.48 11.16 -0.36
C LYS A 42 3.95 11.20 0.05
N ALA A 43 4.42 10.16 0.75
CA ALA A 43 5.81 10.01 1.15
C ALA A 43 6.69 9.35 0.07
N ASN A 44 6.16 9.09 -1.14
CA ASN A 44 6.83 8.35 -2.21
C ASN A 44 7.41 6.98 -1.76
N CYS A 45 6.76 6.36 -0.77
CA CYS A 45 7.17 5.06 -0.26
C CYS A 45 6.45 3.94 -1.04
N PRO A 46 7.16 2.88 -1.44
CA PRO A 46 6.52 1.75 -2.10
C PRO A 46 5.49 1.10 -1.17
N ILE A 47 4.31 0.83 -1.71
CA ILE A 47 3.23 0.18 -0.95
C ILE A 47 3.49 -1.32 -0.95
N ASN A 48 3.81 -1.88 0.21
CA ASN A 48 3.90 -3.32 0.40
C ASN A 48 2.52 -3.86 0.82
N HIS A 49 1.82 -4.49 -0.12
CA HIS A 49 0.50 -5.07 0.13
C HIS A 49 0.51 -6.14 1.23
N GLY A 50 1.55 -6.99 1.23
CA GLY A 50 1.68 -8.08 2.20
C GLY A 50 1.80 -7.58 3.63
N SER A 51 2.58 -6.51 3.87
CA SER A 51 2.72 -5.92 5.21
C SER A 51 1.42 -5.26 5.68
N LEU A 52 0.69 -4.59 4.77
CA LEU A 52 -0.61 -3.99 5.09
C LEU A 52 -1.65 -5.06 5.44
N ALA A 53 -1.74 -6.14 4.68
CA ALA A 53 -2.64 -7.26 4.93
C ALA A 53 -2.29 -7.97 6.25
N ALA A 54 -1.01 -8.24 6.50
CA ALA A 54 -0.54 -8.85 7.74
C ALA A 54 -0.86 -7.98 8.97
N THR A 55 -0.66 -6.67 8.88
CA THR A 55 -0.98 -5.73 9.96
C THR A 55 -2.49 -5.71 10.25
N LEU A 56 -3.30 -5.70 9.20
CA LEU A 56 -4.76 -5.72 9.32
C LEU A 56 -5.26 -7.02 9.96
N LEU A 57 -4.73 -8.17 9.52
CA LEU A 57 -5.05 -9.47 10.10
C LEU A 57 -4.60 -9.56 11.58
N ALA A 58 -3.43 -9.04 11.93
CA ALA A 58 -2.94 -9.05 13.31
C ALA A 58 -3.84 -8.22 14.25
N ASN A 59 -4.26 -7.03 13.80
CA ASN A 59 -5.19 -6.19 14.55
C ASN A 59 -6.55 -6.89 14.75
N GLU A 60 -7.04 -7.55 13.72
CA GLU A 60 -8.36 -8.18 13.74
C GLU A 60 -8.35 -9.51 14.53
N SER A 61 -7.24 -10.25 14.48
CA SER A 61 -6.98 -11.46 15.29
C SER A 61 -6.96 -11.15 16.80
N THR A 62 -6.39 -10.01 17.19
CA THR A 62 -6.35 -9.59 18.61
C THR A 62 -7.76 -9.47 19.20
N ARG A 63 -8.75 -9.09 18.38
CA ARG A 63 -10.16 -8.97 18.82
C ARG A 63 -10.85 -10.31 19.04
N ASN A 64 -10.33 -11.39 18.45
CA ASN A 64 -10.91 -12.74 18.57
C ASN A 64 -10.37 -13.52 19.79
N SER A 65 -9.39 -12.95 20.51
CA SER A 65 -8.75 -13.59 21.68
C SER A 65 -9.72 -13.86 22.83
N LEU A 66 -10.59 -12.90 23.17
CA LEU A 66 -11.55 -13.01 24.26
C LEU A 66 -12.62 -14.08 23.98
N PRO A 67 -13.31 -14.08 22.82
CA PRO A 67 -14.25 -15.14 22.48
C PRO A 67 -13.62 -16.54 22.53
N LYS A 68 -12.37 -16.68 22.06
CA LYS A 68 -11.62 -17.93 22.13
C LYS A 68 -11.33 -18.36 23.58
N PHE A 69 -10.98 -17.40 24.45
CA PHE A 69 -10.78 -17.66 25.87
C PHE A 69 -12.08 -18.14 26.55
N ILE A 70 -13.21 -17.46 26.30
CA ILE A 70 -14.51 -17.86 26.86
C ILE A 70 -14.86 -19.27 26.41
N ASN A 71 -14.75 -19.58 25.12
CA ASN A 71 -15.08 -20.90 24.59
C ASN A 71 -14.28 -22.01 25.31
N ASN A 72 -12.98 -21.79 25.54
CA ASN A 72 -12.11 -22.77 26.21
C ASN A 72 -12.38 -22.89 27.73
N VAL A 73 -12.69 -21.78 28.40
CA VAL A 73 -12.87 -21.75 29.87
C VAL A 73 -14.27 -22.19 30.30
N LEU A 74 -15.27 -22.08 29.42
CA LEU A 74 -16.67 -22.33 29.78
C LEU A 74 -16.96 -23.79 30.18
N ILE A 75 -16.23 -24.75 29.60
CA ILE A 75 -16.29 -26.16 30.05
C ILE A 75 -15.61 -26.34 31.40
N LEU A 76 -14.46 -25.69 31.61
CA LEU A 76 -13.72 -25.75 32.87
C LEU A 76 -14.51 -25.12 34.03
N THR A 77 -15.24 -24.03 33.78
CA THR A 77 -16.12 -23.42 34.79
C THR A 77 -17.33 -24.29 35.08
N GLY A 78 -17.86 -25.00 34.07
CA GLY A 78 -18.87 -26.04 34.27
C GLY A 78 -18.39 -27.13 35.21
N VAL A 79 -17.22 -27.71 34.95
CA VAL A 79 -16.59 -28.73 35.81
C VAL A 79 -16.28 -28.18 37.20
N PHE A 80 -15.84 -26.93 37.33
CA PHE A 80 -15.66 -26.31 38.64
C PHE A 80 -16.98 -26.25 39.43
N GLY A 81 -18.09 -25.89 38.76
CA GLY A 81 -19.42 -25.90 39.36
C GLY A 81 -19.85 -27.28 39.87
N THR A 82 -19.49 -28.36 39.17
CA THR A 82 -19.79 -29.73 39.62
C THR A 82 -19.01 -30.10 40.88
N ILE A 83 -17.72 -29.75 40.94
CA ILE A 83 -16.86 -30.00 42.11
C ILE A 83 -17.43 -29.30 43.35
N VAL A 84 -17.82 -28.03 43.22
CA VAL A 84 -18.41 -27.27 44.34
C VAL A 84 -19.75 -27.89 44.78
N SER A 85 -20.60 -28.26 43.83
CA SER A 85 -21.92 -28.84 44.13
C SER A 85 -21.83 -30.21 44.80
N LEU A 86 -20.91 -31.06 44.34
CA LEU A 86 -20.60 -32.35 44.98
C LEU A 86 -19.98 -32.17 46.37
N SER A 87 -19.16 -31.14 46.58
CA SER A 87 -18.61 -30.82 47.90
C SER A 87 -19.72 -30.48 48.91
N ILE A 88 -20.73 -29.72 48.50
CA ILE A 88 -21.92 -29.42 49.32
C ILE A 88 -22.73 -30.69 49.60
N ALA A 89 -22.89 -31.56 48.60
CA ALA A 89 -23.56 -32.84 48.79
C ALA A 89 -22.84 -33.72 49.83
N LEU A 90 -21.51 -33.77 49.80
CA LEU A 90 -20.70 -34.53 50.78
C LEU A 90 -20.85 -33.99 52.20
N ILE A 91 -20.93 -32.67 52.38
CA ILE A 91 -21.22 -32.05 53.69
C ILE A 91 -22.61 -32.48 54.18
N GLY A 92 -23.62 -32.45 53.30
CA GLY A 92 -24.97 -32.92 53.63
C GLY A 92 -25.00 -34.40 54.02
N ALA A 93 -24.23 -35.25 53.35
CA ALA A 93 -24.12 -36.66 53.69
C ALA A 93 -23.43 -36.88 55.05
N SER A 94 -22.41 -36.08 55.37
CA SER A 94 -21.73 -36.14 56.66
C SER A 94 -22.65 -35.74 57.82
N ASP A 95 -23.57 -34.78 57.60
CA ASP A 95 -24.56 -34.36 58.60
C ASP A 95 -25.68 -35.40 58.82
N MET A 96 -26.02 -36.18 57.79
CA MET A 96 -26.91 -37.35 57.96
C MET A 96 -26.25 -38.44 58.81
N LEU A 97 -24.94 -38.65 58.65
CA LEU A 97 -24.20 -39.67 59.40
C LEU A 97 -24.07 -39.31 60.89
N SER A 98 -23.94 -38.02 61.22
CA SER A 98 -23.85 -37.55 62.60
C SER A 98 -25.21 -37.49 63.31
N ASN A 99 -26.29 -37.19 62.58
CA ASN A 99 -27.64 -37.04 63.13
C ASN A 99 -28.64 -37.95 62.39
N ALA A 100 -28.90 -39.15 62.94
CA ALA A 100 -29.72 -40.21 62.31
C ALA A 100 -31.20 -39.85 62.02
N VAL A 101 -31.67 -38.62 62.33
CA VAL A 101 -33.06 -38.17 62.16
C VAL A 101 -33.16 -36.89 61.28
N SER A 102 -32.07 -36.43 60.65
CA SER A 102 -32.08 -35.18 59.87
C SER A 102 -32.55 -35.37 58.42
N SER A 103 -33.86 -35.24 58.18
CA SER A 103 -34.43 -35.12 56.82
C SER A 103 -33.78 -33.99 55.98
N GLY A 104 -33.18 -32.99 56.63
CA GLY A 104 -32.49 -31.88 55.97
C GLY A 104 -31.18 -32.26 55.27
N GLY A 105 -30.40 -33.19 55.84
CA GLY A 105 -29.13 -33.63 55.24
C GLY A 105 -29.33 -34.34 53.90
N MET A 106 -30.41 -35.11 53.77
CA MET A 106 -30.77 -35.79 52.51
C MET A 106 -31.20 -34.78 51.43
N GLY A 107 -31.92 -33.73 51.82
CA GLY A 107 -32.27 -32.62 50.93
C GLY A 107 -31.03 -31.94 50.34
N MET A 108 -30.00 -31.68 51.15
CA MET A 108 -28.75 -31.07 50.69
C MET A 108 -27.97 -31.97 49.71
N VAL A 109 -27.94 -33.28 49.95
CA VAL A 109 -27.29 -34.26 49.07
C VAL A 109 -27.95 -34.26 47.69
N VAL A 110 -29.29 -34.38 47.66
CA VAL A 110 -30.06 -34.38 46.41
C VAL A 110 -29.90 -33.04 45.67
N HIS A 111 -29.93 -31.91 46.39
CA HIS A 111 -29.76 -30.60 45.78
C HIS A 111 -28.35 -30.41 45.19
N GLY A 112 -27.30 -30.85 45.89
CA GLY A 112 -25.92 -30.79 45.41
C GLY A 112 -25.69 -31.66 44.16
N MET A 113 -26.23 -32.89 44.12
CA MET A 113 -26.14 -33.74 42.92
C MET A 113 -26.93 -33.16 41.73
N SER A 114 -28.15 -32.66 41.96
CA SER A 114 -28.96 -32.03 40.92
C SER A 114 -28.29 -30.75 40.37
N THR A 115 -27.67 -29.96 41.23
CA THR A 115 -26.93 -28.75 40.85
C THR A 115 -25.68 -29.10 40.03
N ALA A 116 -24.97 -30.17 40.39
CA ALA A 116 -23.82 -30.66 39.60
C ALA A 116 -24.24 -31.10 38.18
N LEU A 117 -25.34 -31.82 38.04
CA LEU A 117 -25.85 -32.22 36.73
C LEU A 117 -26.34 -31.01 35.91
N SER A 118 -27.08 -30.10 36.53
CA SER A 118 -27.60 -28.90 35.88
C SER A 118 -26.49 -27.97 35.39
N THR A 119 -25.41 -27.79 36.18
CA THR A 119 -24.24 -26.99 35.76
C THR A 119 -23.50 -27.61 34.59
N THR A 120 -23.39 -28.95 34.52
CA THR A 120 -22.79 -29.66 33.38
C THR A 120 -23.61 -29.47 32.11
N ILE A 121 -24.93 -29.67 32.19
CA ILE A 121 -25.85 -29.50 31.05
C ILE A 121 -25.80 -28.04 30.56
N THR A 122 -25.88 -27.09 31.49
CA THR A 122 -25.82 -25.66 31.18
C THR A 122 -24.50 -25.28 30.51
N ALA A 123 -23.37 -25.80 31.00
CA ALA A 123 -22.05 -25.55 30.39
C ALA A 123 -21.96 -26.09 28.96
N ILE A 124 -22.48 -27.29 28.69
CA ILE A 124 -22.49 -27.87 27.33
C ILE A 124 -23.38 -27.05 26.39
N VAL A 125 -24.59 -26.67 26.83
CA VAL A 125 -25.51 -25.88 26.00
C VAL A 125 -24.91 -24.50 25.69
N CYS A 126 -24.37 -23.82 26.71
CA CYS A 126 -23.69 -22.55 26.54
C CYS A 126 -22.46 -22.69 25.62
N TYR A 127 -21.69 -23.78 25.73
CA TYR A 127 -20.53 -24.03 24.87
C TYR A 127 -20.94 -24.16 23.39
N LEU A 128 -21.98 -24.94 23.09
CA LEU A 128 -22.49 -25.09 21.72
C LEU A 128 -23.00 -23.77 21.16
N PHE A 129 -23.75 -23.02 21.96
CA PHE A 129 -24.28 -21.72 21.56
C PHE A 129 -23.14 -20.73 21.27
N PHE A 130 -22.24 -20.49 22.24
CA PHE A 130 -21.09 -19.61 22.05
C PHE A 130 -20.16 -20.08 20.92
N GLY A 131 -19.95 -21.39 20.78
CA GLY A 131 -19.15 -21.97 19.70
C GLY A 131 -19.72 -21.68 18.31
N TYR A 132 -21.03 -21.81 18.14
CA TYR A 132 -21.70 -21.47 16.89
C TYR A 132 -21.52 -19.98 16.53
N PHE A 133 -21.78 -19.08 17.47
CA PHE A 133 -21.59 -17.64 17.22
C PHE A 133 -20.13 -17.28 16.96
N TYR A 134 -19.19 -17.90 17.69
CA TYR A 134 -17.76 -17.70 17.49
C TYR A 134 -17.32 -18.08 16.06
N LEU A 135 -17.78 -19.23 15.56
CA LEU A 135 -17.52 -19.66 14.19
C LEU A 135 -18.12 -18.66 13.19
N LYS A 136 -19.39 -18.28 13.36
CA LYS A 136 -20.05 -17.34 12.45
C LYS A 136 -19.41 -15.95 12.44
N VAL A 137 -18.97 -15.46 13.59
CA VAL A 137 -18.25 -14.18 13.67
C VAL A 137 -16.91 -14.28 12.94
N THR A 138 -16.18 -15.39 13.10
CA THR A 138 -14.90 -15.61 12.43
C THR A 138 -15.07 -15.69 10.91
N ASP A 139 -16.13 -16.33 10.40
CA ASP A 139 -16.45 -16.38 8.96
C ASP A 139 -16.70 -14.97 8.39
N VAL A 140 -17.56 -14.19 9.06
CA VAL A 140 -17.90 -12.82 8.63
C VAL A 140 -16.67 -11.92 8.66
N GLN A 141 -15.84 -12.04 9.70
CA GLN A 141 -14.60 -11.29 9.84
C GLN A 141 -13.63 -11.63 8.69
N THR A 142 -13.46 -12.91 8.38
CA THR A 142 -12.62 -13.37 7.26
C THR A 142 -13.11 -12.83 5.92
N ASN A 143 -14.43 -12.87 5.68
CA ASN A 143 -15.02 -12.35 4.46
C ASN A 143 -14.84 -10.83 4.34
N LEU A 144 -15.04 -10.07 5.43
CA LEU A 144 -14.85 -8.63 5.45
C LEU A 144 -13.39 -8.24 5.15
N VAL A 145 -12.44 -8.92 5.79
CA VAL A 145 -11.01 -8.72 5.54
C VAL A 145 -10.69 -9.02 4.07
N SER A 146 -11.18 -10.14 3.56
CA SER A 146 -10.99 -10.53 2.16
C SER A 146 -11.56 -9.48 1.19
N ALA A 147 -12.74 -8.94 1.47
CA ALA A 147 -13.36 -7.89 0.65
C ALA A 147 -12.55 -6.58 0.66
N VAL A 148 -12.01 -6.18 1.82
CA VAL A 148 -11.10 -5.02 1.92
C VAL A 148 -9.84 -5.24 1.10
N GLU A 149 -9.27 -6.44 1.16
CA GLU A 149 -8.06 -6.77 0.39
C GLU A 149 -8.35 -6.83 -1.12
N GLN A 150 -9.48 -7.39 -1.53
CA GLN A 150 -9.90 -7.42 -2.93
C GLN A 150 -10.10 -6.01 -3.50
N ILE A 151 -10.76 -5.12 -2.76
CA ILE A 151 -10.89 -3.70 -3.15
C ILE A 151 -9.53 -3.01 -3.15
N THR A 152 -8.65 -3.35 -2.20
CA THR A 152 -7.29 -2.79 -2.17
C THR A 152 -6.52 -3.15 -3.44
N VAL A 153 -6.54 -4.42 -3.86
CA VAL A 153 -5.81 -4.88 -5.06
C VAL A 153 -6.43 -4.32 -6.34
N ASN A 154 -7.76 -4.33 -6.44
CA ASN A 154 -8.43 -3.99 -7.70
C ASN A 154 -8.59 -2.49 -7.92
N GLU A 155 -8.81 -1.71 -6.86
CA GLU A 155 -9.20 -0.30 -6.97
C GLU A 155 -8.14 0.64 -6.40
N LEU A 156 -7.52 0.30 -5.26
CA LEU A 156 -6.56 1.19 -4.59
C LEU A 156 -5.15 1.05 -5.13
N MET A 157 -4.67 -0.17 -5.35
CA MET A 157 -3.30 -0.44 -5.76
C MET A 157 -2.95 0.24 -7.08
N PRO A 158 -3.77 0.11 -8.15
CA PRO A 158 -3.48 0.78 -9.42
C PRO A 158 -3.41 2.29 -9.24
N ARG A 159 -4.30 2.88 -8.44
CA ARG A 159 -4.33 4.35 -8.23
C ARG A 159 -3.10 4.88 -7.49
N PHE A 160 -2.51 4.11 -6.59
CA PHE A 160 -1.39 4.57 -5.77
C PHE A 160 -0.01 4.09 -6.23
N GLN A 161 0.09 2.99 -6.98
CA GLN A 161 1.37 2.44 -7.44
C GLN A 161 1.77 2.84 -8.87
N THR A 162 0.84 3.10 -9.81
CA THR A 162 1.23 3.47 -11.18
C THR A 162 2.07 4.73 -11.24
N THR A 163 1.87 5.68 -10.32
CA THR A 163 2.64 6.93 -10.29
C THR A 163 4.11 6.70 -9.91
N THR A 164 4.41 5.69 -9.09
CA THR A 164 5.79 5.41 -8.65
C THR A 164 6.60 4.71 -9.73
N ASP A 165 6.00 3.75 -10.44
CA ASP A 165 6.66 3.07 -11.57
C ASP A 165 6.77 4.00 -12.80
N SER A 166 5.77 4.84 -13.05
CA SER A 166 5.84 5.89 -14.08
C SER A 166 6.98 6.87 -13.81
N ALA A 167 7.20 7.27 -12.55
CA ALA A 167 8.29 8.17 -12.20
C ALA A 167 9.67 7.59 -12.59
N ILE A 168 9.92 6.31 -12.33
CA ILE A 168 11.19 5.65 -12.71
C ILE A 168 11.35 5.60 -14.24
N HIS A 169 10.26 5.32 -14.96
CA HIS A 169 10.25 5.35 -16.43
C HIS A 169 10.47 6.77 -16.99
N GLU A 170 9.86 7.78 -16.40
CA GLU A 170 10.04 9.19 -16.76
C GLU A 170 11.48 9.66 -16.52
N PHE A 171 12.09 9.30 -15.38
CA PHE A 171 13.50 9.58 -15.12
C PHE A 171 14.42 8.91 -16.15
N THR A 172 14.14 7.66 -16.52
CA THR A 172 14.91 6.96 -17.56
C THR A 172 14.74 7.63 -18.93
N GLY A 173 13.53 8.09 -19.25
CA GLY A 173 13.23 8.88 -20.44
C GLY A 173 13.98 10.20 -20.46
N LEU A 174 14.03 10.89 -19.32
CA LEU A 174 14.74 12.16 -19.16
C LEU A 174 16.26 11.98 -19.37
N VAL A 175 16.84 10.92 -18.79
CA VAL A 175 18.27 10.58 -18.96
C VAL A 175 18.60 10.29 -20.42
N ARG A 176 17.76 9.52 -21.12
CA ARG A 176 17.93 9.29 -22.57
C ARG A 176 17.79 10.57 -23.38
N SER A 177 16.84 11.43 -23.04
CA SER A 177 16.67 12.73 -23.69
C SER A 177 17.89 13.63 -23.48
N MET A 178 18.46 13.66 -22.27
CA MET A 178 19.71 14.37 -21.98
C MET A 178 20.89 13.78 -22.78
N GLN A 179 21.01 12.46 -22.84
CA GLN A 179 22.08 11.81 -23.62
C GLN A 179 21.95 12.11 -25.12
N GLY A 180 20.71 12.13 -25.64
CA GLY A 180 20.42 12.56 -27.02
C GLY A 180 20.77 14.03 -27.26
N LEU A 181 20.42 14.91 -26.33
CA LEU A 181 20.77 16.34 -26.38
C LEU A 181 22.28 16.57 -26.37
N VAL A 182 23.02 15.90 -25.49
CA VAL A 182 24.50 15.98 -25.42
C VAL A 182 25.13 15.50 -26.73
N THR A 183 24.62 14.41 -27.30
CA THR A 183 25.12 13.87 -28.58
C THR A 183 24.85 14.84 -29.74
N ASN A 184 23.66 15.44 -29.77
CA ASN A 184 23.31 16.45 -30.77
C ASN A 184 24.16 17.71 -30.62
N LEU A 185 24.44 18.13 -29.39
CA LEU A 185 25.27 19.30 -29.10
C LEU A 185 26.74 19.05 -29.50
N ALA A 186 27.28 17.87 -29.21
CA ALA A 186 28.62 17.46 -29.66
C ALA A 186 28.73 17.47 -31.20
N ARG A 187 27.75 16.88 -31.90
CA ARG A 187 27.69 16.89 -33.36
C ARG A 187 27.52 18.31 -33.93
N SER A 188 26.75 19.16 -33.25
CA SER A 188 26.61 20.56 -33.65
C SER A 188 27.92 21.32 -33.51
N GLN A 189 28.67 21.12 -32.42
CA GLN A 189 29.99 21.72 -32.25
C GLN A 189 30.98 21.25 -33.32
N GLU A 190 30.96 19.97 -33.67
CA GLU A 190 31.81 19.43 -34.74
C GLU A 190 31.47 20.07 -36.10
N ARG A 191 30.18 20.23 -36.41
CA ARG A 191 29.73 20.96 -37.61
C ARG A 191 30.15 22.42 -37.58
N PHE A 192 30.02 23.11 -36.44
CA PHE A 192 30.50 24.49 -36.30
C PHE A 192 32.01 24.61 -36.52
N GLY A 193 32.81 23.70 -35.97
CA GLY A 193 34.25 23.67 -36.23
C GLY A 193 34.59 23.40 -37.70
N SER A 194 33.80 22.57 -38.39
CA SER A 194 33.97 22.34 -39.83
C SER A 194 33.60 23.57 -40.68
N LEU A 195 32.53 24.28 -40.29
CA LEU A 195 32.10 25.52 -40.94
C LEU A 195 33.13 26.64 -40.74
N GLU A 196 33.70 26.75 -39.54
CA GLU A 196 34.80 27.69 -39.27
C GLU A 196 35.99 27.42 -40.19
N LYS A 197 36.40 26.15 -40.33
CA LYS A 197 37.49 25.77 -41.26
C LYS A 197 37.16 26.11 -42.71
N GLN A 198 35.93 25.87 -43.16
CA GLN A 198 35.49 26.24 -44.52
C GLN A 198 35.45 27.75 -44.73
N LEU A 199 34.99 28.52 -43.74
CA LEU A 199 34.98 29.99 -43.77
C LEU A 199 36.40 30.54 -43.90
N VAL A 200 37.33 30.04 -43.07
CA VAL A 200 38.74 30.44 -43.15
C VAL A 200 39.36 30.06 -44.49
N ALA A 201 39.06 28.86 -45.02
CA ALA A 201 39.55 28.45 -46.34
C ALA A 201 38.99 29.32 -47.47
N THR A 202 37.71 29.69 -47.40
CA THR A 202 37.05 30.56 -48.39
C THR A 202 37.61 31.97 -48.33
N LEU A 203 37.81 32.54 -47.13
CA LEU A 203 38.46 33.84 -46.94
C LEU A 203 39.88 33.85 -47.50
N LYS A 204 40.68 32.81 -47.24
CA LYS A 204 42.03 32.69 -47.82
C LYS A 204 42.01 32.58 -49.34
N ALA A 205 41.05 31.86 -49.92
CA ALA A 205 40.88 31.78 -51.36
C ALA A 205 40.52 33.15 -51.95
N HIS A 206 39.61 33.88 -51.29
CA HIS A 206 39.20 35.23 -51.69
C HIS A 206 40.36 36.23 -51.59
N ASP A 207 41.16 36.21 -50.52
CA ASP A 207 42.37 37.03 -50.39
C ASP A 207 43.33 36.77 -51.56
N LYS A 208 43.58 35.49 -51.87
CA LYS A 208 44.47 35.11 -52.97
C LYS A 208 43.95 35.58 -54.33
N THR A 209 42.64 35.50 -54.58
CA THR A 209 42.02 36.06 -55.80
C THR A 209 42.15 37.58 -55.86
N THR A 210 42.05 38.25 -54.70
CA THR A 210 42.19 39.71 -54.61
C THR A 210 43.64 40.15 -54.87
N GLU A 211 44.63 39.42 -54.35
CA GLU A 211 46.06 39.64 -54.65
C GLU A 211 46.39 39.41 -56.12
N THR A 212 45.87 38.34 -56.72
CA THR A 212 46.09 38.08 -58.16
C THR A 212 45.44 39.15 -59.02
N LEU A 213 44.21 39.57 -58.71
CA LEU A 213 43.55 40.68 -59.42
C LEU A 213 44.32 42.01 -59.29
N ALA A 214 44.90 42.29 -58.11
CA ALA A 214 45.76 43.46 -57.92
C ALA A 214 47.03 43.38 -58.77
N THR A 215 47.64 42.19 -58.85
CA THR A 215 48.84 41.95 -59.68
C THR A 215 48.54 42.09 -61.16
N ASP A 216 47.41 41.54 -61.63
CA ASP A 216 46.94 41.66 -63.01
C ASP A 216 46.64 43.12 -63.37
N MET A 217 46.07 43.90 -62.43
CA MET A 217 45.87 45.34 -62.61
C MET A 217 47.19 46.11 -62.73
N ASP A 218 48.21 45.75 -61.95
CA ASP A 218 49.55 46.34 -62.06
C ASP A 218 50.22 45.97 -63.40
N GLU A 219 50.03 44.75 -63.88
CA GLU A 219 50.53 44.31 -65.19
C GLU A 219 49.82 45.04 -66.34
N ILE A 220 48.49 45.20 -66.27
CA ILE A 220 47.71 46.00 -67.21
C ILE A 220 48.19 47.46 -67.21
N LYS A 221 48.45 48.04 -66.03
CA LYS A 221 49.02 49.40 -65.89
C LYS A 221 50.36 49.48 -66.61
N LEU A 222 51.26 48.52 -66.40
CA LEU A 222 52.57 48.44 -67.07
C LEU A 222 52.44 48.33 -68.60
N ILE A 223 51.54 47.49 -69.09
CA ILE A 223 51.27 47.32 -70.53
C ILE A 223 50.70 48.62 -71.13
N LEU A 224 49.80 49.30 -70.42
CA LEU A 224 49.22 50.58 -70.87
C LEU A 224 50.29 51.68 -70.93
N ILE A 225 51.16 51.81 -69.93
CA ILE A 225 52.27 52.78 -69.93
C ILE A 225 53.20 52.51 -71.12
N ARG A 226 53.55 51.25 -71.36
CA ARG A 226 54.45 50.85 -72.46
C ARG A 226 53.82 50.98 -73.84
N GLY A 227 52.53 50.70 -73.96
CA GLY A 227 51.76 50.80 -75.21
C GLY A 227 51.44 52.24 -75.61
N PHE A 228 51.18 53.13 -74.65
CA PHE A 228 50.91 54.55 -74.89
C PHE A 228 52.15 55.45 -74.82
N ARG A 229 53.34 54.91 -74.55
CA ARG A 229 54.62 55.65 -74.44
C ARG A 229 54.54 56.84 -73.48
N LEU A 230 53.89 56.64 -72.34
CA LEU A 230 53.85 57.64 -71.27
C LEU A 230 55.19 57.57 -70.51
N HIS A 231 55.77 58.72 -70.15
CA HIS A 231 57.01 58.77 -69.37
C HIS A 231 56.69 58.43 -67.91
N ASP A 232 57.55 57.62 -67.29
CA ASP A 232 57.48 57.29 -65.87
C ASP A 232 58.03 58.49 -65.07
N ASP A 233 57.13 59.28 -64.48
CA ASP A 233 57.41 60.14 -63.32
C ASP A 233 56.77 59.51 -62.06
#